data_AF-A0A9D1R9W2-F1
#
_entry.id   AF-A0A9D1R9W2-F1
#
_cell.length_a   1.000
_cell.length_b   1.000
_cell.length_c   1.000
_cell.angle_alpha   90.00
_cell.angle_beta   90.00
_cell.angle_gamma   90.00
#
_symmetry.space_group_name_H-M   'P 1'
#
loop_
_entity.id
_entity.type
_entity.pdbx_description
1 polymer ?
#
loop_
_entity_poly.entity_id
_entity_poly.type
_entity_poly.pdbx_seq_one_letter_code
_entity_poly.pdbx_strand_id
1 'polypeptide(L)'
;DEEEDPEESDDLDQDLDEDSDREELEDGDDTQILDLEDEEEEETDAQKAYRKHKFRKKLAIIIGSIVGVIAAAYIGFAVYFNSHFMFFTTINGADVSLQSVSQVEDHMRQQVENYTLTLEESDGGTEVIDGTDISLEYVPGDQLGQLVEEQDDFLWLKCLWDHPELKAEVGVQYDETALAEQIAGLACMNPENQVASVNAHPEFKETQFEIVPEVVGTQINAEVFNEAVRTSIAGFQPTLNLTDAGCYIQPSYFSDSEEVIAANDAMNSYLKAEITYDFNPNTEVVNASVISQWVTVNDKMEVTFNTEAVKQYIQSLADKYDTKGKSRQFTTATGNTVTVEGGSYGWRIDQEAEYNALTANIQNGEVVTREPEYSSRGASHGSIDIGNTYAEVDLTNQRAYFIQDGQVVLDSPIVTGNPNKGNATPQGTYSLAYKTRNAVLRGDRLPDGSYTYESPVKYWMPFNGGIGFHDASWQSSFGGSRYQTNGSHGCINMPEDQAAKMYDLISDGTPVVCHY
;
A
#
# COMPACT_ATOMS: atom_id res chain seq x y z
N ASP A 1 54.55 -4.00 -40.13
CA ASP A 1 53.90 -3.91 -38.79
C ASP A 1 52.50 -4.56 -38.86
N GLU A 2 52.29 -5.85 -39.17
CA GLU A 2 53.06 -7.09 -38.85
C GLU A 2 53.07 -7.36 -37.34
N GLU A 3 52.93 -8.57 -36.80
CA GLU A 3 52.81 -9.97 -37.33
C GLU A 3 52.44 -10.87 -36.11
N GLU A 4 51.98 -12.12 -36.17
CA GLU A 4 51.44 -13.00 -37.24
C GLU A 4 50.54 -14.08 -36.56
N ASP A 5 49.93 -14.98 -37.35
CA ASP A 5 49.27 -16.23 -36.91
C ASP A 5 50.33 -17.39 -36.94
N PRO A 6 50.16 -18.65 -37.46
CA PRO A 6 49.00 -19.48 -37.86
C PRO A 6 48.98 -20.81 -37.02
N GLU A 7 48.38 -21.98 -37.33
CA GLU A 7 47.93 -22.70 -38.54
C GLU A 7 46.65 -23.54 -38.23
N GLU A 8 45.62 -23.56 -39.10
CA GLU A 8 45.20 -24.66 -40.03
C GLU A 8 44.59 -25.93 -39.37
N SER A 9 43.69 -26.76 -39.94
CA SER A 9 42.75 -26.78 -41.10
C SER A 9 41.72 -27.92 -40.81
N ASP A 10 40.68 -28.34 -41.54
CA ASP A 10 39.92 -28.05 -42.80
C ASP A 10 38.43 -28.43 -42.44
N ASP A 11 37.31 -28.31 -43.17
CA ASP A 11 36.75 -27.61 -44.36
C ASP A 11 35.18 -27.73 -44.17
N LEU A 12 34.22 -26.96 -44.73
CA LEU A 12 33.83 -26.61 -46.12
C LEU A 12 33.40 -27.82 -46.99
N ASP A 13 32.28 -27.80 -47.74
CA ASP A 13 31.14 -26.86 -47.78
C ASP A 13 29.86 -27.57 -48.30
N GLN A 14 28.76 -26.85 -48.49
CA GLN A 14 27.55 -27.32 -49.20
C GLN A 14 27.73 -27.37 -50.72
N ASP A 15 27.00 -28.26 -51.42
CA ASP A 15 26.52 -28.00 -52.78
C ASP A 15 25.28 -28.82 -53.15
N LEU A 16 24.66 -28.55 -54.30
CA LEU A 16 23.28 -28.88 -54.67
C LEU A 16 23.12 -30.02 -55.73
N ASP A 17 21.83 -30.30 -56.02
CA ASP A 17 21.25 -30.66 -57.33
C ASP A 17 20.83 -32.13 -57.70
N GLU A 18 19.70 -32.13 -58.43
CA GLU A 18 19.15 -33.09 -59.43
C GLU A 18 18.85 -34.58 -59.10
N ASP A 19 17.55 -34.83 -58.87
CA ASP A 19 16.63 -35.66 -59.67
C ASP A 19 16.75 -37.21 -59.89
N SER A 20 15.54 -37.80 -59.79
CA SER A 20 14.95 -38.95 -60.52
C SER A 20 15.31 -40.44 -60.23
N ASP A 21 14.24 -41.23 -60.41
CA ASP A 21 14.10 -42.68 -60.62
C ASP A 21 14.59 -43.69 -59.54
N ARG A 22 13.84 -44.72 -59.09
CA ARG A 22 12.68 -45.52 -59.59
C ARG A 22 13.04 -46.74 -60.45
N GLU A 23 13.18 -47.89 -59.79
CA GLU A 23 12.83 -49.24 -60.30
C GLU A 23 12.53 -50.11 -59.05
N GLU A 24 11.32 -50.68 -58.95
CA GLU A 24 10.95 -52.07 -59.31
C GLU A 24 11.41 -53.14 -58.29
N LEU A 25 10.42 -53.88 -57.75
CA LEU A 25 10.58 -55.12 -57.00
C LEU A 25 9.65 -56.16 -57.62
N GLU A 26 10.20 -57.30 -58.04
CA GLU A 26 9.45 -58.38 -58.69
C GLU A 26 8.67 -59.25 -57.69
N ASP A 27 7.49 -59.72 -58.10
CA ASP A 27 6.72 -60.73 -57.39
C ASP A 27 7.39 -62.12 -57.46
N GLY A 28 7.31 -62.88 -56.37
CA GLY A 28 7.76 -64.28 -56.30
C GLY A 28 6.72 -65.19 -55.65
N ASP A 29 5.83 -65.77 -56.45
CA ASP A 29 4.95 -66.88 -56.04
C ASP A 29 5.71 -68.21 -56.05
N ASP A 30 5.49 -69.05 -55.02
CA ASP A 30 5.92 -70.45 -55.01
C ASP A 30 4.92 -71.32 -54.24
N THR A 31 3.94 -71.88 -54.96
CA THR A 31 3.05 -72.92 -54.43
C THR A 31 3.08 -74.17 -55.32
N GLN A 32 3.72 -75.23 -54.83
CA GLN A 32 3.89 -76.51 -55.54
C GLN A 32 2.57 -77.25 -55.79
N ILE A 33 2.48 -78.00 -56.90
CA ILE A 33 1.84 -79.34 -56.93
C ILE A 33 2.30 -80.19 -58.14
N LEU A 34 2.64 -81.43 -57.79
CA LEU A 34 3.01 -82.63 -58.55
C LEU A 34 2.51 -82.83 -60.01
N ASP A 35 3.46 -83.29 -60.82
CA ASP A 35 3.42 -84.40 -61.80
C ASP A 35 2.09 -84.84 -62.45
N LEU A 36 2.10 -84.89 -63.79
CA LEU A 36 1.77 -86.10 -64.57
C LEU A 36 2.20 -85.93 -66.04
N GLU A 37 3.07 -86.81 -66.53
CA GLU A 37 3.36 -86.98 -67.97
C GLU A 37 2.35 -87.96 -68.59
N ASP A 38 1.78 -87.62 -69.75
CA ASP A 38 0.97 -88.50 -70.61
C ASP A 38 1.21 -88.12 -72.07
N GLU A 39 1.41 -89.11 -72.95
CA GLU A 39 1.77 -88.90 -74.37
C GLU A 39 0.56 -88.68 -75.32
N GLU A 40 0.87 -88.12 -76.49
CA GLU A 40 0.09 -87.89 -77.72
C GLU A 40 -1.40 -88.30 -77.82
N GLU A 41 -2.26 -87.31 -78.11
CA GLU A 41 -3.36 -87.46 -79.08
C GLU A 41 -3.68 -86.09 -79.74
N GLU A 42 -4.01 -86.06 -81.04
CA GLU A 42 -4.33 -84.81 -81.75
C GLU A 42 -5.71 -84.25 -81.34
N GLU A 43 -5.76 -83.39 -80.31
CA GLU A 43 -7.00 -82.70 -79.95
C GLU A 43 -7.55 -81.84 -81.11
N THR A 44 -8.76 -82.18 -81.55
CA THR A 44 -9.55 -81.36 -82.49
C THR A 44 -9.87 -79.98 -81.91
N ASP A 45 -10.17 -79.01 -82.76
CA ASP A 45 -10.56 -77.66 -82.33
C ASP A 45 -11.76 -77.65 -81.37
N ALA A 46 -12.65 -78.65 -81.46
CA ALA A 46 -13.76 -78.84 -80.51
C ALA A 46 -13.27 -79.23 -79.11
N GLN A 47 -12.26 -80.10 -78.99
CA GLN A 47 -11.65 -80.47 -77.71
C GLN A 47 -10.89 -79.29 -77.11
N LYS A 48 -10.07 -78.58 -77.90
CA LYS A 48 -9.38 -77.35 -77.48
C LYS A 48 -10.36 -76.27 -77.04
N ALA A 49 -11.45 -76.05 -77.77
CA ALA A 49 -12.52 -75.13 -77.37
C ALA A 49 -13.22 -75.57 -76.06
N TYR A 50 -13.48 -76.86 -75.88
CA TYR A 50 -14.07 -77.40 -74.65
C TYR A 50 -13.14 -77.28 -73.44
N ARG A 51 -11.84 -77.60 -73.58
CA ARG A 51 -10.81 -77.40 -72.54
C ARG A 51 -10.68 -75.91 -72.20
N LYS A 52 -10.62 -75.01 -73.20
CA LYS A 52 -10.54 -73.55 -73.02
C LYS A 52 -11.82 -72.98 -72.38
N HIS A 53 -13.00 -73.50 -72.69
CA HIS A 53 -14.26 -73.15 -72.02
C HIS A 53 -14.32 -73.68 -70.58
N LYS A 54 -13.88 -74.91 -70.32
CA LYS A 54 -13.81 -75.52 -68.99
C LYS A 54 -12.80 -74.80 -68.08
N PHE A 55 -11.66 -74.38 -68.63
CA PHE A 55 -10.67 -73.53 -67.95
C PHE A 55 -11.22 -72.13 -67.67
N ARG A 56 -11.77 -71.43 -68.68
CA ARG A 56 -12.41 -70.10 -68.47
C ARG A 56 -13.58 -70.17 -67.48
N LYS A 57 -14.32 -71.28 -67.43
CA LYS A 57 -15.38 -71.48 -66.42
C LYS A 57 -14.81 -71.75 -65.02
N LYS A 58 -13.73 -72.53 -64.88
CA LYS A 58 -13.00 -72.65 -63.60
C LYS A 58 -12.43 -71.31 -63.14
N LEU A 59 -11.75 -70.58 -64.03
CA LEU A 59 -11.15 -69.29 -63.74
C LEU A 59 -12.19 -68.21 -63.40
N ALA A 60 -13.33 -68.17 -64.10
CA ALA A 60 -14.44 -67.29 -63.76
C ALA A 60 -15.14 -67.67 -62.44
N ILE A 61 -15.13 -68.95 -62.05
CA ILE A 61 -15.56 -69.36 -60.70
C ILE A 61 -14.53 -68.92 -59.65
N ILE A 62 -13.23 -69.09 -59.90
CA ILE A 62 -12.16 -68.67 -58.98
C ILE A 62 -12.16 -67.14 -58.80
N ILE A 63 -12.14 -66.37 -59.88
CA ILE A 63 -12.22 -64.89 -59.84
C ILE A 63 -13.57 -64.45 -59.26
N GLY A 64 -14.68 -65.10 -59.61
CA GLY A 64 -16.00 -64.81 -59.04
C GLY A 64 -16.09 -65.09 -57.53
N SER A 65 -15.41 -66.13 -57.05
CA SER A 65 -15.25 -66.42 -55.62
C SER A 65 -14.33 -65.42 -54.92
N ILE A 66 -13.21 -65.02 -55.54
CA ILE A 66 -12.30 -64.01 -54.98
C ILE A 66 -13.00 -62.65 -54.89
N VAL A 67 -13.64 -62.18 -55.96
CA VAL A 67 -14.44 -60.94 -55.96
C VAL A 67 -15.63 -61.04 -55.00
N GLY A 68 -16.25 -62.22 -54.89
CA GLY A 68 -17.30 -62.48 -53.90
C GLY A 68 -16.82 -62.40 -52.45
N VAL A 69 -15.62 -62.90 -52.16
CA VAL A 69 -14.97 -62.81 -50.84
C VAL A 69 -14.54 -61.37 -50.54
N ILE A 70 -13.96 -60.66 -51.51
CA ILE A 70 -13.57 -59.25 -51.35
C ILE A 70 -14.80 -58.35 -51.14
N ALA A 71 -15.88 -58.56 -51.89
CA ALA A 71 -17.13 -57.84 -51.71
C ALA A 71 -17.80 -58.17 -50.36
N ALA A 72 -17.78 -59.44 -49.93
CA ALA A 72 -18.27 -59.84 -48.61
C ALA A 72 -17.43 -59.26 -47.46
N ALA A 73 -16.11 -59.16 -47.63
CA ALA A 73 -15.21 -58.52 -46.67
C ALA A 73 -15.44 -57.00 -46.61
N TYR A 74 -15.55 -56.32 -47.75
CA TYR A 74 -15.83 -54.88 -47.82
C TYR A 74 -17.18 -54.50 -47.18
N ILE A 75 -18.23 -55.28 -47.46
CA ILE A 75 -19.54 -55.11 -46.81
C ILE A 75 -19.45 -55.51 -45.33
N GLY A 76 -18.65 -56.52 -44.98
CA GLY A 76 -18.40 -56.92 -43.60
C GLY A 76 -17.75 -55.83 -42.76
N PHE A 77 -16.77 -55.10 -43.31
CA PHE A 77 -16.18 -53.92 -42.66
C PHE A 77 -17.17 -52.76 -42.54
N ALA A 78 -17.94 -52.44 -43.59
CA ALA A 78 -18.98 -51.41 -43.50
C ALA A 78 -20.04 -51.74 -42.41
N VAL A 79 -20.47 -53.00 -42.31
CA VAL A 79 -21.41 -53.46 -41.26
C VAL A 79 -20.76 -53.50 -39.87
N TYR A 80 -19.43 -53.60 -39.77
CA TYR A 80 -18.70 -53.55 -38.51
C TYR A 80 -18.58 -52.12 -37.97
N PHE A 81 -18.28 -51.14 -38.84
CA PHE A 81 -18.16 -49.73 -38.47
C PHE A 81 -19.47 -49.07 -38.01
N ASN A 82 -20.61 -49.66 -38.37
CA ASN A 82 -21.92 -49.31 -37.81
C ASN A 82 -22.02 -49.40 -36.27
N SER A 83 -21.01 -49.97 -35.60
CA SER A 83 -20.88 -50.03 -34.13
C SER A 83 -19.45 -49.76 -33.62
N HIS A 84 -18.51 -49.39 -34.49
CA HIS A 84 -17.09 -49.19 -34.18
C HIS A 84 -16.52 -47.98 -34.94
N PHE A 85 -15.56 -47.27 -34.34
CA PHE A 85 -14.86 -46.19 -35.03
C PHE A 85 -13.96 -46.73 -36.15
N MET A 86 -13.90 -45.98 -37.26
CA MET A 86 -13.11 -46.34 -38.45
C MET A 86 -11.61 -46.42 -38.21
N PHE A 87 -10.87 -47.02 -39.15
CA PHE A 87 -9.41 -47.04 -39.16
C PHE A 87 -8.83 -45.63 -39.02
N PHE A 88 -7.79 -45.49 -38.18
CA PHE A 88 -7.07 -44.25 -37.90
C PHE A 88 -7.92 -43.10 -37.34
N THR A 89 -9.11 -43.41 -36.81
CA THR A 89 -9.95 -42.44 -36.08
C THR A 89 -9.33 -42.13 -34.72
N THR A 90 -9.20 -40.85 -34.40
CA THR A 90 -8.83 -40.38 -33.06
C THR A 90 -9.97 -39.57 -32.43
N ILE A 91 -10.11 -39.66 -31.11
CA ILE A 91 -10.97 -38.79 -30.30
C ILE A 91 -10.11 -38.08 -29.27
N ASN A 92 -10.13 -36.74 -29.27
CA ASN A 92 -9.31 -35.90 -28.39
C ASN A 92 -7.79 -36.23 -28.46
N GLY A 93 -7.31 -36.77 -29.59
CA GLY A 93 -5.93 -37.21 -29.80
C GLY A 93 -5.60 -38.64 -29.37
N ALA A 94 -6.53 -39.37 -28.73
CA ALA A 94 -6.39 -40.80 -28.45
C ALA A 94 -6.85 -41.65 -29.64
N ASP A 95 -6.10 -42.69 -30.00
CA ASP A 95 -6.47 -43.64 -31.06
C ASP A 95 -7.64 -44.54 -30.61
N VAL A 96 -8.76 -44.46 -31.33
CA VAL A 96 -9.97 -45.25 -31.11
C VAL A 96 -10.25 -46.22 -32.27
N SER A 97 -9.28 -46.43 -33.17
CA SER A 97 -9.41 -47.30 -34.35
C SER A 97 -9.97 -48.67 -34.00
N LEU A 98 -11.04 -49.08 -34.69
CA LEU A 98 -11.72 -50.37 -34.51
C LEU A 98 -12.34 -50.59 -33.11
N GLN A 99 -12.45 -49.55 -32.28
CA GLN A 99 -13.07 -49.64 -30.96
C GLN A 99 -14.57 -49.34 -31.07
N SER A 100 -15.40 -50.12 -30.37
CA SER A 100 -16.82 -49.79 -30.17
C SER A 100 -16.99 -48.67 -29.16
N VAL A 101 -18.16 -48.01 -29.16
CA VAL A 101 -18.51 -46.97 -28.17
C VAL A 101 -18.20 -47.41 -26.73
N SER A 102 -18.58 -48.63 -26.36
CA SER A 102 -18.32 -49.20 -25.03
C SER A 102 -16.83 -49.33 -24.69
N GLN A 103 -15.95 -49.56 -25.68
CA GLN A 103 -14.51 -49.67 -25.45
C GLN A 103 -13.88 -48.28 -25.28
N VAL A 104 -14.39 -47.28 -26.01
CA VAL A 104 -13.98 -45.87 -25.82
C VAL A 104 -14.48 -45.33 -24.48
N GLU A 105 -15.71 -45.66 -24.07
CA GLU A 105 -16.24 -45.34 -22.74
C GLU A 105 -15.45 -46.02 -21.61
N ASP A 106 -15.07 -47.29 -21.77
CA ASP A 106 -14.21 -48.00 -20.81
C ASP A 106 -12.81 -47.39 -20.74
N HIS A 107 -12.28 -46.85 -21.85
CA HIS A 107 -11.01 -46.12 -21.86
C HIS A 107 -11.13 -44.73 -21.21
N MET A 108 -12.20 -43.97 -21.49
CA MET A 108 -12.48 -42.70 -20.82
C MET A 108 -12.68 -42.90 -19.31
N ARG A 109 -13.35 -43.97 -18.89
CA ARG A 109 -13.46 -44.31 -17.46
C ARG A 109 -12.09 -44.56 -16.82
N GLN A 110 -11.19 -45.28 -17.48
CA GLN A 110 -9.81 -45.48 -17.01
C GLN A 110 -8.98 -44.19 -16.96
N GLN A 111 -9.23 -43.24 -17.87
CA GLN A 111 -8.61 -41.91 -17.78
C GLN A 111 -9.14 -41.13 -16.56
N VAL A 112 -10.45 -41.13 -16.33
CA VAL A 112 -11.07 -40.49 -15.17
C VAL A 112 -10.63 -41.12 -13.84
N GLU A 113 -10.49 -42.45 -13.77
CA GLU A 113 -9.96 -43.19 -12.62
C GLU A 113 -8.53 -42.79 -12.20
N ASN A 114 -7.76 -42.13 -13.08
CA ASN A 114 -6.38 -41.70 -12.84
C ASN A 114 -6.22 -40.17 -12.99
N TYR A 115 -7.32 -39.41 -12.99
CA TYR A 115 -7.30 -37.96 -13.13
C TYR A 115 -6.76 -37.29 -11.87
N THR A 116 -5.90 -36.28 -12.07
CA THR A 116 -5.45 -35.36 -11.03
C THR A 116 -5.49 -33.95 -11.59
N LEU A 117 -5.97 -32.99 -10.79
CA LEU A 117 -5.85 -31.57 -11.09
C LEU A 117 -4.66 -31.01 -10.30
N THR A 118 -3.59 -30.61 -10.99
CA THR A 118 -2.49 -29.87 -10.37
C THR A 118 -2.83 -28.38 -10.36
N LEU A 119 -2.77 -27.76 -9.18
CA LEU A 119 -2.90 -26.32 -8.99
C LEU A 119 -1.50 -25.70 -8.99
N GLU A 120 -1.24 -24.73 -9.86
CA GLU A 120 0.04 -24.00 -9.89
C GLU A 120 -0.11 -22.64 -9.21
N GLU A 121 0.69 -22.39 -8.17
CA GLU A 121 0.65 -21.18 -7.37
C GLU A 121 1.62 -20.10 -7.86
N SER A 122 1.28 -18.83 -7.62
CA SER A 122 2.06 -17.65 -8.03
C SER A 122 3.48 -17.56 -7.46
N ASP A 123 3.80 -18.26 -6.37
CA ASP A 123 5.13 -18.33 -5.75
C ASP A 123 5.96 -19.55 -6.22
N GLY A 124 5.39 -20.39 -7.09
CA GLY A 124 5.98 -21.66 -7.53
C GLY A 124 5.59 -22.86 -6.66
N GLY A 125 4.67 -22.69 -5.70
CA GLY A 125 3.98 -23.79 -5.03
C GLY A 125 3.11 -24.61 -5.99
N THR A 126 2.84 -25.86 -5.61
CA THR A 126 1.90 -26.72 -6.33
C THR A 126 1.11 -27.59 -5.35
N GLU A 127 -0.21 -27.63 -5.53
CA GLU A 127 -1.10 -28.54 -4.82
C GLU A 127 -1.84 -29.47 -5.80
N VAL A 128 -2.46 -30.53 -5.32
CA VAL A 128 -3.15 -31.52 -6.16
C VAL A 128 -4.50 -31.89 -5.57
N ILE A 129 -5.54 -31.89 -6.40
CA ILE A 129 -6.82 -32.54 -6.11
C ILE A 129 -6.87 -33.83 -6.93
N ASP A 130 -6.89 -34.98 -6.25
CA ASP A 130 -7.00 -36.29 -6.88
C ASP A 130 -8.47 -36.60 -7.22
N GLY A 131 -8.73 -37.18 -8.40
CA GLY A 131 -10.07 -37.55 -8.83
C GLY A 131 -10.72 -38.58 -7.91
N THR A 132 -9.93 -39.48 -7.32
CA THR A 132 -10.44 -40.50 -6.38
C THR A 132 -10.90 -39.89 -5.05
N ASP A 133 -10.23 -38.85 -4.58
CA ASP A 133 -10.55 -38.13 -3.33
C ASP A 133 -11.88 -37.36 -3.40
N ILE A 134 -12.34 -36.99 -4.62
CA ILE A 134 -13.64 -36.33 -4.86
C ILE A 134 -14.71 -37.29 -5.41
N SER A 135 -14.40 -38.59 -5.50
CA SER A 135 -15.26 -39.60 -6.16
C SER A 135 -15.65 -39.22 -7.59
N LEU A 136 -14.68 -38.80 -8.40
CA LEU A 136 -14.86 -38.47 -9.81
C LEU A 136 -15.19 -39.74 -10.63
N GLU A 137 -16.34 -39.73 -11.30
CA GLU A 137 -16.83 -40.82 -12.14
C GLU A 137 -17.11 -40.33 -13.57
N TYR A 138 -16.75 -41.13 -14.57
CA TYR A 138 -17.16 -40.90 -15.96
C TYR A 138 -18.67 -41.15 -16.14
N VAL A 139 -19.36 -40.18 -16.72
CA VAL A 139 -20.79 -40.23 -17.06
C VAL A 139 -20.93 -40.44 -18.58
N PRO A 140 -21.38 -41.63 -19.04
CA PRO A 140 -21.68 -41.85 -20.45
C PRO A 140 -22.73 -40.87 -20.98
N GLY A 141 -22.47 -40.32 -22.17
CA GLY A 141 -23.36 -39.40 -22.87
C GLY A 141 -23.52 -39.77 -24.34
N ASP A 142 -24.65 -39.37 -24.94
CA ASP A 142 -25.05 -39.78 -26.29
C ASP A 142 -24.05 -39.39 -27.41
N GLN A 143 -23.10 -38.49 -27.16
CA GLN A 143 -22.18 -37.93 -28.15
C GLN A 143 -21.29 -38.99 -28.81
N LEU A 144 -20.76 -39.97 -28.07
CA LEU A 144 -19.94 -41.04 -28.67
C LEU A 144 -20.77 -41.94 -29.59
N GLY A 145 -22.06 -42.15 -29.28
CA GLY A 145 -23.01 -42.85 -30.15
C GLY A 145 -23.28 -42.06 -31.43
N GLN A 146 -23.57 -40.76 -31.31
CA GLN A 146 -23.79 -39.86 -32.45
C GLN A 146 -22.56 -39.81 -33.38
N LEU A 147 -21.34 -39.74 -32.82
CA LEU A 147 -20.10 -39.77 -33.60
C LEU A 147 -19.87 -41.08 -34.36
N VAL A 148 -20.48 -42.20 -33.94
CA VAL A 148 -20.49 -43.46 -34.72
C VAL A 148 -21.62 -43.45 -35.77
N GLU A 149 -22.82 -42.98 -35.42
CA GLU A 149 -23.97 -42.91 -36.34
C GLU A 149 -23.76 -41.92 -37.52
N GLU A 150 -22.92 -40.91 -37.35
CA GLU A 150 -22.58 -39.93 -38.41
C GLU A 150 -21.46 -40.41 -39.37
N GLN A 151 -20.84 -41.57 -39.14
CA GLN A 151 -19.83 -42.12 -40.06
C GLN A 151 -20.47 -42.63 -41.37
N ASP A 152 -19.91 -42.30 -42.53
CA ASP A 152 -20.29 -42.95 -43.80
C ASP A 152 -19.62 -44.33 -43.89
N ASP A 153 -20.26 -45.33 -43.29
CA ASP A 153 -19.81 -46.74 -43.17
C ASP A 153 -19.22 -47.33 -44.47
N PHE A 154 -19.65 -46.88 -45.65
CA PHE A 154 -19.15 -47.38 -46.93
C PHE A 154 -17.86 -46.69 -47.40
N LEU A 155 -17.51 -45.53 -46.86
CA LEU A 155 -16.28 -44.79 -47.18
C LEU A 155 -15.08 -45.18 -46.29
N TRP A 156 -15.16 -46.26 -45.48
CA TRP A 156 -14.09 -46.69 -44.57
C TRP A 156 -12.69 -46.84 -45.21
N LEU A 157 -12.63 -47.16 -46.51
CA LEU A 157 -11.38 -47.22 -47.28
C LEU A 157 -10.68 -45.85 -47.39
N LYS A 158 -11.43 -44.74 -47.35
CA LYS A 158 -10.90 -43.38 -47.41
C LYS A 158 -10.04 -43.05 -46.18
N CYS A 159 -10.40 -43.61 -45.03
CA CYS A 159 -9.71 -43.39 -43.75
C CYS A 159 -8.28 -43.93 -43.74
N LEU A 160 -7.90 -44.79 -44.71
CA LEU A 160 -6.51 -45.25 -44.92
C LEU A 160 -5.58 -44.15 -45.47
N TRP A 161 -6.11 -42.96 -45.79
CA TRP A 161 -5.36 -41.79 -46.27
C TRP A 161 -5.82 -40.48 -45.60
N ASP A 162 -7.12 -40.29 -45.42
CA ASP A 162 -7.70 -39.14 -44.71
C ASP A 162 -8.14 -39.59 -43.31
N HIS A 163 -7.23 -39.54 -42.34
CA HIS A 163 -7.47 -39.99 -40.95
C HIS A 163 -8.53 -39.12 -40.25
N PRO A 164 -9.58 -39.69 -39.62
CA PRO A 164 -10.57 -38.90 -38.89
C PRO A 164 -10.06 -38.36 -37.54
N GLU A 165 -10.13 -37.04 -37.34
CA GLU A 165 -9.90 -36.40 -36.05
C GLU A 165 -11.24 -35.88 -35.48
N LEU A 166 -11.65 -36.43 -34.34
CA LEU A 166 -12.93 -36.13 -33.68
C LEU A 166 -12.69 -35.52 -32.29
N LYS A 167 -13.71 -34.82 -31.78
CA LYS A 167 -13.73 -34.29 -30.41
C LYS A 167 -15.02 -34.69 -29.70
N ALA A 168 -14.87 -35.08 -28.43
CA ALA A 168 -15.98 -35.43 -27.54
C ALA A 168 -15.78 -34.76 -26.18
N GLU A 169 -16.86 -34.33 -25.55
CA GLU A 169 -16.85 -33.83 -24.17
C GLU A 169 -16.77 -35.02 -23.22
N VAL A 170 -15.85 -34.99 -22.25
CA VAL A 170 -15.71 -36.05 -21.25
C VAL A 170 -16.71 -35.77 -20.13
N GLY A 171 -17.88 -36.39 -20.20
CA GLY A 171 -18.89 -36.28 -19.15
C GLY A 171 -18.34 -36.81 -17.82
N VAL A 172 -18.36 -35.98 -16.77
CA VAL A 172 -17.93 -36.35 -15.42
C VAL A 172 -18.93 -35.91 -14.36
N GLN A 173 -19.00 -36.66 -13.26
CA GLN A 173 -19.65 -36.28 -12.01
C GLN A 173 -18.70 -36.51 -10.83
N TYR A 174 -18.86 -35.77 -9.75
CA TYR A 174 -18.07 -35.90 -8.52
C TYR A 174 -18.95 -35.51 -7.31
N ASP A 175 -18.52 -35.85 -6.09
CA ASP A 175 -19.19 -35.38 -4.88
C ASP A 175 -18.76 -33.93 -4.58
N GLU A 176 -19.67 -32.97 -4.85
CA GLU A 176 -19.51 -31.55 -4.52
C GLU A 176 -19.15 -31.30 -3.04
N THR A 177 -19.54 -32.18 -2.12
CA THR A 177 -19.16 -32.13 -0.71
C THR A 177 -17.69 -32.51 -0.52
N ALA A 178 -17.25 -33.61 -1.14
CA ALA A 178 -15.86 -34.06 -1.08
C ALA A 178 -14.92 -33.06 -1.75
N LEU A 179 -15.31 -32.50 -2.90
CA LEU A 179 -14.55 -31.41 -3.55
C LEU A 179 -14.45 -30.18 -2.64
N ALA A 180 -15.52 -29.79 -1.95
CA ALA A 180 -15.47 -28.68 -1.00
C ALA A 180 -14.60 -28.98 0.24
N GLU A 181 -14.57 -30.22 0.73
CA GLU A 181 -13.69 -30.64 1.82
C GLU A 181 -12.21 -30.67 1.38
N GLN A 182 -11.91 -31.15 0.16
CA GLN A 182 -10.55 -31.12 -0.40
C GLN A 182 -10.06 -29.68 -0.61
N ILE A 183 -10.88 -28.82 -1.23
CA ILE A 183 -10.56 -27.39 -1.41
C ILE A 183 -10.32 -26.70 -0.05
N ALA A 184 -11.11 -27.01 0.98
CA ALA A 184 -10.93 -26.46 2.31
C ALA A 184 -9.69 -27.02 3.06
N GLY A 185 -9.11 -28.13 2.58
CA GLY A 185 -7.87 -28.72 3.08
C GLY A 185 -6.58 -28.17 2.46
N LEU A 186 -6.68 -27.45 1.34
CA LEU A 186 -5.55 -26.89 0.59
C LEU A 186 -4.75 -25.87 1.41
N ALA A 187 -3.42 -25.93 1.28
CA ALA A 187 -2.49 -25.01 1.91
C ALA A 187 -2.68 -23.57 1.42
N CYS A 188 -2.97 -23.36 0.13
CA CYS A 188 -3.27 -22.04 -0.44
C CYS A 188 -4.58 -21.44 0.10
N MET A 189 -5.49 -22.26 0.64
CA MET A 189 -6.75 -21.84 1.25
C MET A 189 -6.65 -21.57 2.76
N ASN A 190 -5.51 -21.87 3.40
CA ASN A 190 -5.26 -21.52 4.81
C ASN A 190 -4.93 -20.01 4.94
N PRO A 191 -5.70 -19.21 5.72
CA PRO A 191 -5.43 -17.79 5.91
C PRO A 191 -4.06 -17.46 6.52
N GLU A 192 -3.39 -18.39 7.21
CA GLU A 192 -2.03 -18.16 7.73
C GLU A 192 -0.94 -18.21 6.64
N ASN A 193 -1.25 -18.79 5.46
CA ASN A 193 -0.35 -18.87 4.30
C ASN A 193 -0.60 -17.73 3.28
N GLN A 194 -1.71 -17.01 3.40
CA GLN A 194 -2.12 -15.99 2.43
C GLN A 194 -1.54 -14.60 2.75
N VAL A 195 -0.89 -13.99 1.76
CA VAL A 195 -0.41 -12.61 1.80
C VAL A 195 -1.33 -11.73 0.98
N ALA A 196 -1.86 -10.66 1.58
CA ALA A 196 -2.70 -9.68 0.87
C ALA A 196 -1.88 -8.86 -0.14
N SER A 197 -2.46 -8.54 -1.29
CA SER A 197 -1.85 -7.67 -2.30
C SER A 197 -1.56 -6.28 -1.76
N VAL A 198 -0.43 -5.70 -2.17
CA VAL A 198 0.04 -4.37 -1.78
C VAL A 198 -0.14 -3.41 -2.96
N ASN A 199 -0.85 -2.31 -2.72
CA ASN A 199 -1.06 -1.26 -3.72
C ASN A 199 0.26 -0.56 -4.11
N ALA A 200 0.34 -0.12 -5.36
CA ALA A 200 1.37 0.84 -5.77
C ALA A 200 1.23 2.14 -4.96
N HIS A 201 2.34 2.75 -4.56
CA HIS A 201 2.32 3.92 -3.69
C HIS A 201 3.59 4.78 -3.84
N PRO A 202 3.53 6.09 -3.56
CA PRO A 202 4.73 6.93 -3.52
C PRO A 202 5.56 6.65 -2.24
N GLU A 203 6.84 6.32 -2.40
CA GLU A 203 7.80 6.21 -1.28
C GLU A 203 8.96 7.20 -1.47
N PHE A 204 9.46 7.80 -0.38
CA PHE A 204 10.56 8.77 -0.45
C PHE A 204 11.91 8.08 -0.68
N LYS A 205 12.49 8.30 -1.86
CA LYS A 205 13.83 7.83 -2.27
C LYS A 205 14.81 9.01 -2.28
N GLU A 206 15.68 9.06 -1.27
CA GLU A 206 16.78 10.02 -1.05
C GLU A 206 16.43 11.54 -1.11
N THR A 207 15.92 12.02 -2.23
CA THR A 207 15.58 13.43 -2.51
C THR A 207 14.13 13.66 -2.94
N GLN A 208 13.40 12.64 -3.39
CA GLN A 208 12.06 12.78 -3.99
C GLN A 208 11.15 11.60 -3.63
N PHE A 209 9.83 11.72 -3.86
CA PHE A 209 8.94 10.56 -3.89
C PHE A 209 8.99 9.88 -5.25
N GLU A 210 9.04 8.56 -5.25
CA GLU A 210 8.98 7.72 -6.45
C GLU A 210 7.89 6.65 -6.26
N ILE A 211 7.19 6.30 -7.34
CA ILE A 211 6.15 5.26 -7.30
C ILE A 211 6.82 3.89 -7.15
N VAL A 212 6.59 3.25 -6.01
CA VAL A 212 6.85 1.83 -5.80
C VAL A 212 5.70 1.06 -6.44
N PRO A 213 5.97 0.13 -7.38
CA PRO A 213 4.93 -0.68 -7.99
C PRO A 213 4.16 -1.54 -6.98
N GLU A 214 2.96 -1.91 -7.40
CA GLU A 214 2.11 -2.87 -6.74
C GLU A 214 2.73 -4.27 -6.67
N VAL A 215 2.32 -5.04 -5.67
CA VAL A 215 2.72 -6.45 -5.51
C VAL A 215 1.47 -7.28 -5.32
N VAL A 216 1.19 -8.15 -6.29
CA VAL A 216 0.11 -9.15 -6.17
C VAL A 216 0.53 -10.18 -5.11
N GLY A 217 -0.33 -10.40 -4.12
CA GLY A 217 -0.14 -11.37 -3.05
C GLY A 217 -0.91 -12.67 -3.28
N THR A 218 -0.63 -13.68 -2.44
CA THR A 218 -1.22 -15.03 -2.52
C THR A 218 -2.66 -15.12 -1.98
N GLN A 219 -3.29 -14.03 -1.57
CA GLN A 219 -4.66 -14.05 -1.04
C GLN A 219 -5.70 -14.45 -2.10
N ILE A 220 -6.38 -15.58 -1.87
CA ILE A 220 -7.30 -16.18 -2.83
C ILE A 220 -8.68 -15.51 -2.81
N ASN A 221 -9.19 -15.16 -3.99
CA ASN A 221 -10.61 -14.90 -4.23
C ASN A 221 -11.36 -16.24 -4.31
N ALA A 222 -11.94 -16.65 -3.18
CA ALA A 222 -12.58 -17.95 -3.05
C ALA A 222 -13.75 -18.18 -4.02
N GLU A 223 -14.42 -17.15 -4.55
CA GLU A 223 -15.49 -17.34 -5.54
C GLU A 223 -14.91 -17.76 -6.90
N VAL A 224 -13.95 -16.97 -7.42
CA VAL A 224 -13.25 -17.24 -8.69
C VAL A 224 -12.45 -18.55 -8.63
N PHE A 225 -11.77 -18.83 -7.51
CA PHE A 225 -11.03 -20.07 -7.30
C PHE A 225 -11.95 -21.31 -7.38
N ASN A 226 -13.09 -21.28 -6.68
CA ASN A 226 -14.05 -22.39 -6.70
C ASN A 226 -14.72 -22.60 -8.07
N GLU A 227 -14.89 -21.53 -8.85
CA GLU A 227 -15.36 -21.60 -10.24
C GLU A 227 -14.27 -22.17 -11.17
N ALA A 228 -13.03 -21.72 -11.05
CA ALA A 228 -11.90 -22.17 -11.84
C ALA A 228 -11.56 -23.66 -11.60
N VAL A 229 -11.58 -24.11 -10.34
CA VAL A 229 -11.36 -25.54 -10.00
C VAL A 229 -12.46 -26.42 -10.59
N ARG A 230 -13.75 -26.08 -10.40
CA ARG A 230 -14.86 -26.83 -11.02
C ARG A 230 -14.77 -26.84 -12.54
N THR A 231 -14.44 -25.70 -13.16
CA THR A 231 -14.29 -25.57 -14.62
C THR A 231 -13.15 -26.44 -15.14
N SER A 232 -12.05 -26.54 -14.39
CA SER A 232 -10.91 -27.39 -14.75
C SER A 232 -11.25 -28.88 -14.65
N ILE A 233 -11.95 -29.30 -13.59
CA ILE A 233 -12.43 -30.69 -13.41
C ILE A 233 -13.44 -31.06 -14.50
N ALA A 234 -14.46 -30.23 -14.73
CA ALA A 234 -15.48 -30.48 -15.75
C ALA A 234 -14.92 -30.41 -17.18
N GLY A 235 -13.88 -29.59 -17.41
CA GLY A 235 -13.12 -29.53 -18.67
C GLY A 235 -12.02 -30.58 -18.78
N PHE A 236 -11.86 -31.47 -17.79
CA PHE A 236 -10.83 -32.50 -17.72
C PHE A 236 -9.38 -31.99 -17.94
N GLN A 237 -9.07 -30.81 -17.39
CA GLN A 237 -7.76 -30.16 -17.52
C GLN A 237 -6.77 -30.66 -16.46
N PRO A 238 -5.55 -31.10 -16.83
CA PRO A 238 -4.60 -31.66 -15.86
C PRO A 238 -3.97 -30.60 -14.93
N THR A 239 -4.05 -29.33 -15.31
CA THR A 239 -3.36 -28.21 -14.66
C THR A 239 -4.25 -26.98 -14.63
N LEU A 240 -4.33 -26.30 -13.49
CA LEU A 240 -4.94 -24.98 -13.31
C LEU A 240 -3.91 -24.01 -12.75
N ASN A 241 -3.48 -23.06 -13.57
CA ASN A 241 -2.61 -21.97 -13.12
C ASN A 241 -3.44 -20.88 -12.43
N LEU A 242 -3.19 -20.64 -11.14
CA LEU A 242 -4.00 -19.73 -10.32
C LEU A 242 -3.78 -18.25 -10.67
N THR A 243 -2.63 -17.90 -11.26
CA THR A 243 -2.36 -16.54 -11.76
C THR A 243 -3.12 -16.28 -13.05
N ASP A 244 -3.00 -17.15 -14.05
CA ASP A 244 -3.69 -16.98 -15.34
C ASP A 244 -5.22 -17.06 -15.20
N ALA A 245 -5.73 -17.85 -14.25
CA ALA A 245 -7.14 -17.93 -13.91
C ALA A 245 -7.66 -16.75 -13.07
N GLY A 246 -6.80 -15.81 -12.64
CA GLY A 246 -7.19 -14.64 -11.87
C GLY A 246 -7.68 -14.96 -10.45
N CYS A 247 -7.25 -16.08 -9.86
CA CYS A 247 -7.72 -16.55 -8.55
C CYS A 247 -7.23 -15.69 -7.37
N TYR A 248 -6.27 -14.78 -7.58
CA TYR A 248 -5.71 -13.91 -6.54
C TYR A 248 -6.40 -12.55 -6.48
N ILE A 249 -6.67 -12.06 -5.26
CA ILE A 249 -7.25 -10.73 -5.02
C ILE A 249 -6.24 -9.66 -5.45
N GLN A 250 -6.56 -8.96 -6.53
CA GLN A 250 -5.69 -7.92 -7.10
C GLN A 250 -5.57 -6.69 -6.17
N PRO A 251 -4.45 -5.94 -6.24
CA PRO A 251 -4.34 -4.63 -5.59
C PRO A 251 -5.40 -3.67 -6.14
N SER A 252 -5.83 -2.71 -5.31
CA SER A 252 -6.82 -1.69 -5.68
C SER A 252 -6.22 -0.56 -6.52
N TYR A 253 -4.89 -0.37 -6.45
CA TYR A 253 -4.16 0.65 -7.21
C TYR A 253 -2.86 0.09 -7.77
N PHE A 254 -2.63 0.36 -9.05
CA PHE A 254 -1.45 -0.01 -9.83
C PHE A 254 -0.59 1.22 -10.10
N SER A 255 0.66 1.02 -10.52
CA SER A 255 1.66 2.07 -10.72
C SER A 255 1.33 3.06 -11.85
N ASP A 256 0.39 2.73 -12.72
CA ASP A 256 -0.17 3.60 -13.77
C ASP A 256 -1.53 4.23 -13.40
N SER A 257 -2.09 3.94 -12.23
CA SER A 257 -3.38 4.47 -11.78
C SER A 257 -3.32 5.98 -11.55
N GLU A 258 -4.32 6.72 -12.05
CA GLU A 258 -4.33 8.19 -12.03
C GLU A 258 -4.17 8.76 -10.60
N GLU A 259 -4.74 8.08 -9.59
CA GLU A 259 -4.65 8.47 -8.19
C GLU A 259 -3.23 8.31 -7.61
N VAL A 260 -2.48 7.26 -8.00
CA VAL A 260 -1.10 7.03 -7.54
C VAL A 260 -0.15 8.07 -8.16
N ILE A 261 -0.34 8.36 -9.45
CA ILE A 261 0.42 9.40 -10.17
C ILE A 261 0.12 10.78 -9.56
N ALA A 262 -1.16 11.12 -9.38
CA ALA A 262 -1.56 12.40 -8.79
C ALA A 262 -1.08 12.55 -7.34
N ALA A 263 -1.07 11.47 -6.55
CA ALA A 263 -0.49 11.46 -5.21
C ALA A 263 1.02 11.73 -5.25
N ASN A 264 1.78 11.00 -6.08
CA ASN A 264 3.22 11.19 -6.24
C ASN A 264 3.58 12.63 -6.63
N ASP A 265 2.86 13.21 -7.60
CA ASP A 265 3.07 14.59 -8.05
C ASP A 265 2.74 15.62 -6.97
N ALA A 266 1.65 15.42 -6.22
CA ALA A 266 1.27 16.29 -5.10
C ALA A 266 2.29 16.22 -3.95
N MET A 267 2.74 15.02 -3.57
CA MET A 267 3.76 14.81 -2.53
C MET A 267 5.10 15.46 -2.93
N ASN A 268 5.53 15.29 -4.19
CA ASN A 268 6.70 15.97 -4.75
C ASN A 268 6.50 17.50 -4.91
N SER A 269 5.27 17.99 -4.97
CA SER A 269 5.01 19.44 -4.95
C SER A 269 5.31 20.06 -3.59
N TYR A 270 5.00 19.35 -2.51
CA TYR A 270 5.22 19.81 -1.12
C TYR A 270 6.71 19.84 -0.73
N LEU A 271 7.54 18.98 -1.32
CA LEU A 271 9.00 19.00 -1.13
C LEU A 271 9.69 20.29 -1.62
N LYS A 272 8.98 21.14 -2.36
CA LYS A 272 9.48 22.45 -2.84
C LYS A 272 9.43 23.54 -1.76
N ALA A 273 8.71 23.32 -0.66
CA ALA A 273 8.63 24.27 0.43
C ALA A 273 9.91 24.28 1.28
N GLU A 274 10.30 25.47 1.73
CA GLU A 274 11.40 25.68 2.67
C GLU A 274 11.01 26.78 3.67
N ILE A 275 10.63 26.38 4.88
CA ILE A 275 10.23 27.28 5.96
C ILE A 275 11.41 27.44 6.91
N THR A 276 12.02 28.62 6.91
CA THR A 276 13.03 29.01 7.90
C THR A 276 12.37 29.79 9.03
N TYR A 277 12.37 29.23 10.24
CA TYR A 277 11.96 29.94 11.44
C TYR A 277 13.07 30.89 11.91
N ASP A 278 12.71 32.15 12.19
CA ASP A 278 13.58 33.12 12.87
C ASP A 278 13.30 33.11 14.38
N PHE A 279 14.30 32.71 15.16
CA PHE A 279 14.38 32.78 16.63
C PHE A 279 15.63 33.58 17.07
N ASN A 280 15.97 34.62 16.29
CA ASN A 280 17.07 35.58 16.39
C ASN A 280 17.93 35.50 17.67
N PRO A 281 19.19 35.00 17.63
CA PRO A 281 20.00 34.76 16.43
C PRO A 281 19.88 33.32 15.86
N ASN A 282 19.01 32.48 16.42
CA ASN A 282 18.89 31.08 16.01
C ASN A 282 17.88 30.92 14.87
N THR A 283 18.05 29.90 14.06
CA THR A 283 17.10 29.52 13.00
C THR A 283 16.85 28.02 13.01
N GLU A 284 15.63 27.60 12.66
CA GLU A 284 15.27 26.21 12.41
C GLU A 284 14.70 26.09 11.00
N VAL A 285 14.97 25.00 10.28
CA VAL A 285 14.57 24.85 8.87
C VAL A 285 13.73 23.60 8.68
N VAL A 286 12.54 23.78 8.12
CA VAL A 286 11.71 22.71 7.55
C VAL A 286 11.90 22.72 6.05
N ASN A 287 12.47 21.65 5.50
CA ASN A 287 12.73 21.46 4.07
C ASN A 287 12.27 20.06 3.62
N ALA A 288 12.53 19.71 2.35
CA ALA A 288 12.20 18.40 1.76
C ALA A 288 12.49 17.18 2.67
N SER A 289 13.65 17.14 3.34
CA SER A 289 14.06 16.00 4.19
C SER A 289 13.29 15.92 5.52
N VAL A 290 12.63 17.00 5.93
CA VAL A 290 11.75 17.04 7.10
C VAL A 290 10.31 16.76 6.66
N ILE A 291 9.88 17.40 5.56
CA ILE A 291 8.55 17.25 4.97
C ILE A 291 8.27 15.82 4.53
N SER A 292 9.26 15.10 3.98
CA SER A 292 9.10 13.70 3.56
C SER A 292 8.81 12.72 4.69
N GLN A 293 9.11 13.08 5.95
CA GLN A 293 8.75 12.29 7.13
C GLN A 293 7.31 12.55 7.61
N TRP A 294 6.61 13.53 7.01
CA TRP A 294 5.27 13.96 7.42
C TRP A 294 4.21 13.69 6.36
N VAL A 295 4.53 13.73 5.07
CA VAL A 295 3.57 13.53 3.99
C VAL A 295 3.36 12.03 3.74
N THR A 296 2.10 11.59 3.64
CA THR A 296 1.71 10.18 3.42
C THR A 296 0.44 10.11 2.57
N VAL A 297 0.18 8.96 1.94
CA VAL A 297 -1.14 8.64 1.38
C VAL A 297 -2.02 7.91 2.42
N ASN A 298 -3.33 7.85 2.16
CA ASN A 298 -4.25 6.93 2.84
C ASN A 298 -4.67 5.77 1.90
N ASP A 299 -5.57 4.90 2.37
CA ASP A 299 -6.09 3.72 1.64
C ASP A 299 -6.74 4.01 0.26
N LYS A 300 -6.91 5.29 -0.10
CA LYS A 300 -7.47 5.76 -1.39
C LYS A 300 -6.50 6.61 -2.21
N MET A 301 -5.22 6.61 -1.85
CA MET A 301 -4.20 7.51 -2.40
C MET A 301 -4.46 9.01 -2.18
N GLU A 302 -5.38 9.39 -1.27
CA GLU A 302 -5.55 10.81 -0.90
C GLU A 302 -4.33 11.24 -0.06
N VAL A 303 -3.62 12.28 -0.50
CA VAL A 303 -2.41 12.78 0.20
C VAL A 303 -2.81 13.51 1.48
N THR A 304 -2.18 13.12 2.58
CA THR A 304 -2.43 13.60 3.95
C THR A 304 -1.11 13.88 4.68
N PHE A 305 -1.21 14.40 5.90
CA PHE A 305 -0.06 14.59 6.78
C PHE A 305 -0.20 13.73 8.04
N ASN A 306 0.91 13.12 8.45
CA ASN A 306 1.11 12.59 9.79
C ASN A 306 1.03 13.74 10.81
N THR A 307 -0.20 14.03 11.21
CA THR A 307 -0.57 15.15 12.08
C THR A 307 0.20 15.14 13.40
N GLU A 308 0.52 13.95 13.90
CA GLU A 308 1.25 13.76 15.15
C GLU A 308 2.73 14.10 14.99
N ALA A 309 3.39 13.66 13.91
CA ALA A 309 4.80 14.01 13.64
C ALA A 309 5.02 15.52 13.47
N VAL A 310 4.11 16.21 12.76
CA VAL A 310 4.16 17.69 12.61
C VAL A 310 3.96 18.37 13.98
N LYS A 311 3.01 17.89 14.80
CA LYS A 311 2.78 18.43 16.15
C LYS A 311 3.95 18.18 17.10
N GLN A 312 4.60 17.01 17.02
CA GLN A 312 5.80 16.71 17.82
C GLN A 312 6.97 17.62 17.44
N TYR A 313 7.15 17.96 16.16
CA TYR A 313 8.12 18.96 15.74
C TYR A 313 7.80 20.35 16.35
N ILE A 314 6.56 20.83 16.24
CA ILE A 314 6.13 22.12 16.80
C ILE A 314 6.23 22.14 18.34
N GLN A 315 5.93 21.03 19.01
CA GLN A 315 6.14 20.85 20.44
C GLN A 315 7.63 20.91 20.80
N SER A 316 8.53 20.34 19.98
CA SER A 316 9.99 20.46 20.19
C SER A 316 10.50 21.90 20.05
N LEU A 317 9.92 22.69 19.13
CA LEU A 317 10.18 24.13 19.03
C LEU A 317 9.69 24.86 20.29
N ALA A 318 8.49 24.53 20.79
CA ALA A 318 7.95 25.12 22.01
C ALA A 318 8.80 24.78 23.25
N ASP A 319 9.22 23.52 23.44
CA ASP A 319 10.09 23.13 24.55
C ASP A 319 11.45 23.86 24.51
N LYS A 320 11.99 24.08 23.31
CA LYS A 320 13.25 24.80 23.09
C LYS A 320 13.13 26.32 23.29
N TYR A 321 12.10 26.95 22.72
CA TYR A 321 12.00 28.41 22.56
C TYR A 321 10.94 29.11 23.42
N ASP A 322 9.97 28.39 24.01
CA ASP A 322 9.07 29.01 24.98
C ASP A 322 9.86 29.50 26.19
N THR A 323 9.55 30.68 26.68
CA THR A 323 10.13 31.22 27.92
C THR A 323 9.07 31.57 28.97
N LYS A 324 7.79 31.51 28.59
CA LYS A 324 6.65 31.83 29.44
C LYS A 324 6.59 30.96 30.69
N GLY A 325 6.76 31.57 31.85
CA GLY A 325 6.77 30.90 33.15
C GLY A 325 8.04 30.10 33.49
N LYS A 326 9.02 29.99 32.58
CA LYS A 326 10.31 29.35 32.87
C LYS A 326 11.18 30.23 33.79
N SER A 327 11.90 29.60 34.71
CA SER A 327 12.86 30.25 35.61
C SER A 327 14.03 30.87 34.84
N ARG A 328 14.49 32.05 35.28
CA ARG A 328 15.51 32.87 34.59
C ARG A 328 16.48 33.51 35.58
N GLN A 329 17.75 33.65 35.19
CA GLN A 329 18.73 34.46 35.91
C GLN A 329 18.56 35.92 35.51
N PHE A 330 18.23 36.79 36.46
CA PHE A 330 17.96 38.21 36.25
C PHE A 330 19.01 39.06 36.96
N THR A 331 19.49 40.12 36.30
CA THR A 331 20.40 41.10 36.93
C THR A 331 19.58 42.30 37.40
N THR A 332 19.61 42.56 38.70
CA THR A 332 18.83 43.62 39.35
C THR A 332 19.39 45.01 39.03
N ALA A 333 18.57 46.05 39.22
CA ALA A 333 18.98 47.46 39.20
C ALA A 333 20.11 47.78 40.20
N THR A 334 20.31 46.92 41.21
CA THR A 334 21.39 46.99 42.21
C THR A 334 22.65 46.21 41.83
N GLY A 335 22.67 45.53 40.67
CA GLY A 335 23.82 44.78 40.15
C GLY A 335 23.99 43.37 40.73
N ASN A 336 23.01 42.86 41.48
CA ASN A 336 22.99 41.48 41.95
C ASN A 336 22.40 40.56 40.86
N THR A 337 22.68 39.26 40.93
CA THR A 337 21.98 38.25 40.12
C THR A 337 21.05 37.42 40.99
N VAL A 338 19.80 37.28 40.56
CA VAL A 338 18.73 36.56 41.27
C VAL A 338 18.01 35.59 40.33
N THR A 339 17.42 34.53 40.88
CA THR A 339 16.57 33.60 40.12
C THR A 339 15.12 34.06 40.19
N VAL A 340 14.53 34.46 39.06
CA VAL A 340 13.10 34.78 38.96
C VAL A 340 12.37 33.59 38.37
N GLU A 341 11.36 33.08 39.08
CA GLU A 341 10.61 31.88 38.70
C GLU A 341 9.12 32.19 38.47
N GLY A 342 8.53 31.60 37.44
CA GLY A 342 7.11 31.74 37.13
C GLY A 342 6.71 33.12 36.60
N GLY A 343 5.40 33.39 36.67
CA GLY A 343 4.74 34.54 36.06
C GLY A 343 4.09 34.21 34.71
N SER A 344 3.51 35.23 34.06
CA SER A 344 2.70 35.10 32.85
C SER A 344 3.34 35.65 31.58
N TYR A 345 4.55 36.21 31.68
CA TYR A 345 5.29 36.83 30.58
C TYR A 345 6.34 35.89 29.97
N GLY A 346 6.67 36.13 28.70
CA GLY A 346 7.62 35.37 27.90
C GLY A 346 6.99 34.89 26.58
N TRP A 347 7.82 34.29 25.73
CA TRP A 347 7.43 33.64 24.49
C TRP A 347 6.63 32.37 24.78
N ARG A 348 5.55 32.14 24.01
CA ARG A 348 4.76 30.90 23.99
C ARG A 348 4.25 30.67 22.57
N ILE A 349 4.74 29.63 21.90
CA ILE A 349 4.23 29.24 20.57
C ILE A 349 2.75 28.87 20.70
N ASP A 350 1.93 29.33 19.76
CA ASP A 350 0.55 28.83 19.59
C ASP A 350 0.61 27.60 18.68
N GLN A 351 0.64 26.42 19.28
CA GLN A 351 0.89 25.18 18.54
C GLN A 351 -0.25 24.80 17.58
N GLU A 352 -1.47 25.29 17.81
CA GLU A 352 -2.61 25.04 16.93
C GLU A 352 -2.61 25.99 15.74
N ALA A 353 -2.39 27.29 15.98
CA ALA A 353 -2.20 28.26 14.90
C ALA A 353 -0.96 27.91 14.05
N GLU A 354 0.15 27.54 14.69
CA GLU A 354 1.40 27.17 14.00
C GLU A 354 1.25 25.88 13.18
N TYR A 355 0.50 24.88 13.65
CA TYR A 355 0.22 23.68 12.85
C TYR A 355 -0.52 24.03 11.54
N ASN A 356 -1.54 24.88 11.64
CA ASN A 356 -2.32 25.34 10.49
C ASN A 356 -1.47 26.21 9.55
N ALA A 357 -0.61 27.07 10.09
CA ALA A 357 0.31 27.89 9.31
C ALA A 357 1.35 27.02 8.58
N LEU A 358 2.06 26.14 9.29
CA LEU A 358 3.11 25.29 8.73
C LEU A 358 2.58 24.37 7.62
N THR A 359 1.45 23.70 7.86
CA THR A 359 0.85 22.82 6.83
C THR A 359 0.41 23.58 5.59
N ALA A 360 -0.15 24.79 5.73
CA ALA A 360 -0.49 25.65 4.59
C ALA A 360 0.75 26.10 3.78
N ASN A 361 1.84 26.51 4.44
CA ASN A 361 3.10 26.87 3.75
C ASN A 361 3.62 25.68 2.91
N ILE A 362 3.58 24.47 3.48
CA ILE A 362 4.03 23.24 2.80
C ILE A 362 3.13 22.89 1.61
N GLN A 363 1.80 22.95 1.79
CA GLN A 363 0.83 22.68 0.72
C GLN A 363 0.93 23.65 -0.45
N ASN A 364 1.28 24.91 -0.18
CA ASN A 364 1.50 25.94 -1.20
C ASN A 364 2.90 25.86 -1.87
N GLY A 365 3.83 25.03 -1.36
CA GLY A 365 5.21 24.98 -1.84
C GLY A 365 6.02 26.24 -1.49
N GLU A 366 5.71 26.92 -0.38
CA GLU A 366 6.29 28.22 -0.04
C GLU A 366 7.72 28.15 0.48
N VAL A 367 8.58 29.04 -0.02
CA VAL A 367 9.94 29.31 0.46
C VAL A 367 9.91 30.63 1.22
N VAL A 368 10.01 30.58 2.55
CA VAL A 368 9.73 31.72 3.43
C VAL A 368 10.61 31.75 4.68
N THR A 369 10.94 32.95 5.16
CA THR A 369 11.51 33.16 6.49
C THR A 369 10.48 33.88 7.36
N ARG A 370 10.13 33.31 8.52
CA ARG A 370 9.11 33.87 9.44
C ARG A 370 9.36 33.50 10.90
N GLU A 371 8.75 34.22 11.83
CA GLU A 371 8.55 33.71 13.19
C GLU A 371 7.46 32.61 13.18
N PRO A 372 7.39 31.74 14.21
CA PRO A 372 6.22 30.93 14.46
C PRO A 372 5.04 31.77 14.97
N GLU A 373 3.83 31.22 14.90
CA GLU A 373 2.66 31.81 15.56
C GLU A 373 2.81 31.78 17.09
N TYR A 374 2.48 32.89 17.76
CA TYR A 374 2.75 33.09 19.18
C TYR A 374 1.48 33.50 19.96
N SER A 375 1.08 32.67 20.92
CA SER A 375 0.04 32.99 21.91
C SER A 375 0.55 33.89 23.05
N SER A 376 1.86 34.12 23.10
CA SER A 376 2.53 35.08 23.99
C SER A 376 3.86 35.50 23.37
N ARG A 377 4.18 36.79 23.42
CA ARG A 377 5.42 37.36 22.87
C ARG A 377 6.26 38.00 23.98
N GLY A 378 7.58 37.90 23.83
CA GLY A 378 8.55 38.68 24.60
C GLY A 378 8.84 40.04 23.95
N ALA A 379 9.63 40.87 24.61
CA ALA A 379 10.13 42.14 24.09
C ALA A 379 11.48 41.97 23.37
N SER A 380 12.09 40.78 23.46
CA SER A 380 13.36 40.43 22.85
C SER A 380 13.50 38.92 22.71
N HIS A 381 14.21 38.46 21.69
CA HIS A 381 14.75 37.07 21.62
C HIS A 381 16.09 36.92 22.37
N GLY A 382 16.58 37.99 23.00
CA GLY A 382 17.75 37.96 23.88
C GLY A 382 17.53 37.11 25.14
N SER A 383 18.62 36.75 25.81
CA SER A 383 18.74 35.65 26.79
C SER A 383 17.77 35.61 27.99
N ILE A 384 17.00 36.67 28.25
CA ILE A 384 16.01 36.76 29.34
C ILE A 384 14.69 37.43 28.91
N ASP A 385 14.45 37.58 27.60
CA ASP A 385 13.26 38.10 26.88
C ASP A 385 12.65 39.48 27.25
N ILE A 386 12.99 40.06 28.40
CA ILE A 386 12.47 41.36 28.89
C ILE A 386 13.07 42.61 28.19
N GLY A 387 14.07 42.44 27.32
CA GLY A 387 14.77 43.56 26.68
C GLY A 387 15.53 44.46 27.67
N ASN A 388 15.59 45.76 27.40
CA ASN A 388 16.34 46.76 28.17
C ASN A 388 15.44 47.82 28.87
N THR A 389 14.12 47.68 28.79
CA THR A 389 13.15 48.63 29.35
C THR A 389 12.04 47.86 30.06
N TYR A 390 12.01 47.94 31.40
CA TYR A 390 11.15 47.13 32.25
C TYR A 390 10.97 47.77 33.64
N ALA A 391 9.91 47.37 34.35
CA ALA A 391 9.76 47.64 35.77
C ALA A 391 10.34 46.50 36.60
N GLU A 392 11.00 46.83 37.71
CA GLU A 392 11.56 45.86 38.65
C GLU A 392 10.94 46.08 40.04
N VAL A 393 10.59 44.99 40.72
CA VAL A 393 10.04 44.98 42.08
C VAL A 393 10.89 44.06 42.96
N ASP A 394 11.72 44.70 43.79
CA ASP A 394 12.54 44.06 44.80
C ASP A 394 11.68 43.86 46.06
N LEU A 395 11.20 42.62 46.26
CA LEU A 395 10.30 42.23 47.35
C LEU A 395 11.01 42.19 48.70
N THR A 396 12.33 42.00 48.73
CA THR A 396 13.13 41.93 49.97
C THR A 396 13.47 43.31 50.50
N ASN A 397 14.02 44.20 49.66
CA ASN A 397 14.38 45.56 50.03
C ASN A 397 13.20 46.55 49.96
N GLN A 398 12.05 46.10 49.44
CA GLN A 398 10.82 46.89 49.29
C GLN A 398 11.05 48.15 48.46
N ARG A 399 11.59 47.94 47.25
CA ARG A 399 11.81 49.00 46.25
C ARG A 399 11.23 48.62 44.89
N ALA A 400 10.75 49.62 44.16
CA ALA A 400 10.41 49.50 42.75
C ALA A 400 11.33 50.41 41.94
N TYR A 401 11.85 49.88 40.84
CA TYR A 401 12.65 50.62 39.87
C TYR A 401 11.92 50.65 38.52
N PHE A 402 12.18 51.69 37.73
CA PHE A 402 11.92 51.64 36.28
C PHE A 402 13.26 51.77 35.54
N ILE A 403 13.54 50.78 34.72
CA ILE A 403 14.70 50.72 33.84
C ILE A 403 14.19 51.13 32.46
N GLN A 404 14.82 52.13 31.85
CA GLN A 404 14.57 52.57 30.49
C GLN A 404 15.89 52.65 29.74
N ASP A 405 15.96 52.05 28.55
CA ASP A 405 17.16 52.02 27.71
C ASP A 405 18.43 51.52 28.45
N GLY A 406 18.23 50.58 29.39
CA GLY A 406 19.28 50.03 30.26
C GLY A 406 19.70 50.92 31.44
N GLN A 407 19.00 52.03 31.72
CA GLN A 407 19.30 52.96 32.80
C GLN A 407 18.16 53.05 33.82
N VAL A 408 18.48 53.13 35.11
CA VAL A 408 17.48 53.34 36.17
C VAL A 408 17.00 54.79 36.14
N VAL A 409 15.77 55.02 35.70
CA VAL A 409 15.14 56.36 35.60
C VAL A 409 14.11 56.64 36.69
N LEU A 410 13.66 55.60 37.41
CA LEU A 410 12.86 55.70 38.62
C LEU A 410 13.42 54.77 39.70
N ASP A 411 13.48 55.27 40.93
CA ASP A 411 13.73 54.49 42.13
C ASP A 411 12.75 54.95 43.24
N SER A 412 11.90 54.04 43.73
CA SER A 412 10.89 54.33 44.75
C SER A 412 10.92 53.29 45.87
N PRO A 413 10.85 53.70 47.16
CA PRO A 413 10.40 52.79 48.21
C PRO A 413 8.93 52.44 47.97
N ILE A 414 8.53 51.22 48.32
CA ILE A 414 7.16 50.70 48.12
C ILE A 414 6.64 49.99 49.37
N VAL A 415 5.38 49.56 49.34
CA VAL A 415 4.87 48.54 50.27
C VAL A 415 4.13 47.46 49.47
N THR A 416 4.64 46.24 49.47
CA THR A 416 4.06 45.12 48.72
C THR A 416 2.92 44.45 49.52
N GLY A 417 2.40 43.35 48.97
CA GLY A 417 1.43 42.47 49.64
C GLY A 417 1.94 41.87 50.95
N ASN A 418 1.05 41.68 51.92
CA ASN A 418 1.40 41.17 53.25
C ASN A 418 1.43 39.62 53.31
N PRO A 419 2.61 38.97 53.43
CA PRO A 419 2.71 37.52 53.49
C PRO A 419 2.07 36.92 54.75
N ASN A 420 2.11 37.64 55.88
CA ASN A 420 1.52 37.20 57.16
C ASN A 420 -0.02 37.18 57.14
N LYS A 421 -0.63 37.63 56.03
CA LYS A 421 -2.08 37.59 55.79
C LYS A 421 -2.46 36.70 54.60
N GLY A 422 -1.51 35.92 54.06
CA GLY A 422 -1.70 35.17 52.82
C GLY A 422 -1.67 36.02 51.53
N ASN A 423 -1.47 37.33 51.65
CA ASN A 423 -1.55 38.29 50.56
C ASN A 423 -0.17 38.64 50.00
N ALA A 424 0.78 37.71 49.97
CA ALA A 424 2.12 37.98 49.42
C ALA A 424 2.02 38.40 47.95
N THR A 425 2.77 39.44 47.55
CA THR A 425 2.99 39.70 46.11
C THR A 425 3.77 38.51 45.53
N PRO A 426 3.26 37.82 44.50
CA PRO A 426 3.98 36.69 43.92
C PRO A 426 5.26 37.12 43.21
N GLN A 427 6.29 36.29 43.31
CA GLN A 427 7.46 36.34 42.44
C GLN A 427 7.04 35.94 41.01
N GLY A 428 7.71 36.51 40.00
CA GLY A 428 7.56 36.09 38.62
C GLY A 428 7.80 37.23 37.64
N THR A 429 7.80 36.89 36.35
CA THR A 429 7.84 37.90 35.26
C THR A 429 6.45 38.07 34.67
N TYR A 430 5.99 39.32 34.56
CA TYR A 430 4.65 39.70 34.13
C TYR A 430 4.70 40.77 33.03
N SER A 431 3.57 41.04 32.39
CA SER A 431 3.37 42.17 31.47
C SER A 431 2.45 43.18 32.12
N LEU A 432 2.71 44.47 31.96
CA LEU A 432 1.66 45.46 32.22
C LEU A 432 0.47 45.19 31.28
N ALA A 433 -0.73 45.04 31.86
CA ALA A 433 -1.94 44.74 31.11
C ALA A 433 -2.60 46.01 30.53
N TYR A 434 -2.60 47.10 31.29
CA TYR A 434 -2.98 48.45 30.86
C TYR A 434 -2.54 49.49 31.91
N LYS A 435 -2.72 50.79 31.63
CA LYS A 435 -2.69 51.85 32.65
C LYS A 435 -3.91 52.79 32.60
N THR A 436 -4.51 53.10 33.74
CA THR A 436 -5.65 54.04 33.85
C THR A 436 -5.55 54.99 35.05
N ARG A 437 -6.32 56.10 35.04
CA ARG A 437 -6.37 57.10 36.13
C ARG A 437 -7.70 57.05 36.86
N ASN A 438 -7.70 57.44 38.14
CA ASN A 438 -8.89 57.56 39.01
C ASN A 438 -9.72 56.26 39.12
N ALA A 439 -9.05 55.12 39.29
CA ALA A 439 -9.70 53.82 39.47
C ALA A 439 -10.22 53.64 40.90
N VAL A 440 -11.18 52.74 41.09
CA VAL A 440 -11.56 52.21 42.41
C VAL A 440 -11.20 50.72 42.43
N LEU A 441 -10.15 50.38 43.16
CA LEU A 441 -9.74 48.99 43.37
C LEU A 441 -10.70 48.32 44.34
N ARG A 442 -11.01 47.04 44.13
CA ARG A 442 -12.01 46.29 44.89
C ARG A 442 -11.50 44.90 45.22
N GLY A 443 -11.81 44.43 46.43
CA GLY A 443 -11.62 43.03 46.82
C GLY A 443 -12.77 42.13 46.35
N ASP A 444 -12.85 40.93 46.90
CA ASP A 444 -13.93 39.99 46.64
C ASP A 444 -15.32 40.59 46.88
N ARG A 445 -16.27 40.20 46.03
CA ARG A 445 -17.67 40.62 46.15
C ARG A 445 -18.41 39.72 47.15
N LEU A 446 -19.06 40.32 48.12
CA LEU A 446 -19.79 39.63 49.18
C LEU A 446 -21.22 39.26 48.73
N PRO A 447 -21.88 38.28 49.41
CA PRO A 447 -23.23 37.83 49.03
C PRO A 447 -24.34 38.89 49.12
N ASP A 448 -24.12 39.96 49.90
CA ASP A 448 -25.01 41.13 49.97
C ASP A 448 -24.81 42.12 48.79
N GLY A 449 -23.86 41.83 47.90
CA GLY A 449 -23.52 42.61 46.72
C GLY A 449 -22.42 43.66 46.94
N SER A 450 -21.97 43.87 48.18
CA SER A 450 -20.87 44.77 48.55
C SER A 450 -19.48 44.15 48.27
N TYR A 451 -18.39 44.81 48.68
CA TYR A 451 -17.02 44.35 48.47
C TYR A 451 -16.22 44.33 49.78
N THR A 452 -15.31 43.36 49.93
CA THR A 452 -14.45 43.22 51.12
C THR A 452 -13.55 44.43 51.38
N TYR A 453 -13.18 45.16 50.32
CA TYR A 453 -12.68 46.53 50.39
C TYR A 453 -13.00 47.28 49.10
N GLU A 454 -13.05 48.62 49.20
CA GLU A 454 -12.93 49.54 48.06
C GLU A 454 -11.80 50.54 48.34
N SER A 455 -11.04 50.93 47.32
CA SER A 455 -9.93 51.88 47.48
C SER A 455 -9.75 52.74 46.23
N PRO A 456 -10.09 54.04 46.26
CA PRO A 456 -9.84 54.95 45.15
C PRO A 456 -8.35 55.27 45.01
N VAL A 457 -7.82 55.18 43.80
CA VAL A 457 -6.42 55.45 43.45
C VAL A 457 -6.34 56.36 42.22
N LYS A 458 -5.41 57.31 42.22
CA LYS A 458 -5.21 58.25 41.10
C LYS A 458 -4.57 57.60 39.88
N TYR A 459 -3.73 56.58 40.10
CA TYR A 459 -2.99 55.86 39.08
C TYR A 459 -3.14 54.35 39.30
N TRP A 460 -3.49 53.59 38.26
CA TRP A 460 -3.64 52.14 38.33
C TRP A 460 -2.95 51.47 37.15
N MET A 461 -2.05 50.53 37.45
CA MET A 461 -1.13 49.87 36.52
C MET A 461 -1.07 48.35 36.81
N PRO A 462 -2.11 47.58 36.46
CA PRO A 462 -2.17 46.13 36.67
C PRO A 462 -1.18 45.34 35.81
N PHE A 463 -0.60 44.29 36.40
CA PHE A 463 0.26 43.32 35.69
C PHE A 463 -0.04 41.85 35.99
N ASN A 464 -0.75 41.53 37.09
CA ASN A 464 -1.05 40.14 37.44
C ASN A 464 -2.43 39.97 38.10
N GLY A 465 -3.48 39.70 37.31
CA GLY A 465 -4.76 39.17 37.79
C GLY A 465 -5.58 40.01 38.79
N GLY A 466 -5.19 41.25 39.05
CA GLY A 466 -5.72 42.09 40.15
C GLY A 466 -4.62 42.77 40.98
N ILE A 467 -3.36 42.33 40.82
CA ILE A 467 -2.15 42.97 41.33
C ILE A 467 -1.61 43.98 40.31
N GLY A 468 -1.18 45.14 40.80
CA GLY A 468 -0.59 46.22 40.00
C GLY A 468 0.09 47.29 40.86
N PHE A 469 0.70 48.28 40.20
CA PHE A 469 1.20 49.49 40.86
C PHE A 469 0.08 50.53 41.02
N HIS A 470 0.05 51.23 42.16
CA HIS A 470 -0.82 52.39 42.39
C HIS A 470 -0.30 53.32 43.48
N ASP A 471 -0.80 54.56 43.51
CA ASP A 471 -0.65 55.45 44.67
C ASP A 471 -1.38 54.90 45.89
N ALA A 472 -0.77 55.06 47.07
CA ALA A 472 -1.35 54.61 48.33
C ALA A 472 -1.27 55.69 49.41
N SER A 473 -2.09 56.74 49.25
CA SER A 473 -2.17 57.89 50.16
C SER A 473 -2.48 57.54 51.63
N TRP A 474 -2.96 56.32 51.91
CA TRP A 474 -3.19 55.79 53.25
C TRP A 474 -1.94 55.16 53.92
N GLN A 475 -0.84 54.97 53.18
CA GLN A 475 0.41 54.47 53.76
C GLN A 475 1.22 55.63 54.37
N SER A 476 1.37 55.61 55.70
CA SER A 476 2.12 56.62 56.46
C SER A 476 3.65 56.56 56.32
N SER A 477 4.18 55.54 55.65
CA SER A 477 5.58 55.41 55.22
C SER A 477 5.70 54.28 54.17
N PHE A 478 6.86 54.15 53.53
CA PHE A 478 7.16 53.15 52.51
C PHE A 478 8.56 52.55 52.75
N GLY A 479 8.82 51.35 52.23
CA GLY A 479 10.06 50.60 52.39
C GLY A 479 10.19 49.86 53.73
N GLY A 480 11.28 49.08 53.86
CA GLY A 480 11.60 48.30 55.06
C GLY A 480 10.56 47.22 55.37
N SER A 481 10.50 46.76 56.63
CA SER A 481 9.58 45.67 57.03
C SER A 481 8.09 46.01 57.01
N ARG A 482 7.67 47.19 56.52
CA ARG A 482 6.28 47.68 56.61
C ARG A 482 5.25 46.75 55.96
N TYR A 483 5.61 46.04 54.90
CA TYR A 483 4.72 45.06 54.24
C TYR A 483 4.27 43.94 55.19
N GLN A 484 5.08 43.57 56.18
CA GLN A 484 4.79 42.49 57.14
C GLN A 484 3.63 42.84 58.09
N THR A 485 3.40 44.12 58.40
CA THR A 485 2.31 44.59 59.28
C THR A 485 1.20 45.29 58.51
N ASN A 486 1.58 46.15 57.56
CA ASN A 486 0.71 47.08 56.83
C ASN A 486 0.77 46.90 55.31
N GLY A 487 1.25 45.75 54.83
CA GLY A 487 1.22 45.40 53.41
C GLY A 487 -0.18 45.29 52.81
N SER A 488 -0.22 45.31 51.49
CA SER A 488 -1.42 45.35 50.66
C SER A 488 -2.09 43.96 50.51
N HIS A 489 -3.09 43.90 49.64
CA HIS A 489 -3.71 42.65 49.15
C HIS A 489 -2.95 42.03 47.95
N GLY A 490 -1.67 42.36 47.75
CA GLY A 490 -0.81 41.86 46.68
C GLY A 490 -0.24 42.96 45.78
N CYS A 491 -0.92 44.10 45.67
CA CYS A 491 -0.50 45.27 44.90
C CYS A 491 0.80 45.93 45.40
N ILE A 492 1.43 46.70 44.50
CA ILE A 492 2.60 47.52 44.79
C ILE A 492 2.14 48.93 45.17
N ASN A 493 2.03 49.19 46.48
CA ASN A 493 1.69 50.51 46.98
C ASN A 493 2.89 51.46 46.82
N MET A 494 2.72 52.56 46.10
CA MET A 494 3.73 53.59 45.87
C MET A 494 3.37 54.94 46.53
N PRO A 495 4.36 55.80 46.83
CA PRO A 495 4.14 57.23 47.07
C PRO A 495 3.45 57.87 45.86
N GLU A 496 2.57 58.85 46.07
CA GLU A 496 1.75 59.42 44.98
C GLU A 496 2.58 60.06 43.85
N ASP A 497 3.69 60.74 44.19
CA ASP A 497 4.57 61.36 43.20
C ASP A 497 5.38 60.32 42.40
N GLN A 498 5.64 59.15 42.97
CA GLN A 498 6.35 58.04 42.33
C GLN A 498 5.39 57.19 41.49
N ALA A 499 4.14 57.00 41.95
CA ALA A 499 3.06 56.42 41.15
C ALA A 499 2.79 57.25 39.89
N ALA A 500 2.80 58.58 40.00
CA ALA A 500 2.65 59.48 38.85
C ALA A 500 3.81 59.32 37.84
N LYS A 501 5.07 59.33 38.31
CA LYS A 501 6.24 59.11 37.44
C LYS A 501 6.22 57.74 36.78
N MET A 502 5.92 56.68 37.53
CA MET A 502 5.78 55.33 36.98
C MET A 502 4.68 55.30 35.91
N TYR A 503 3.53 55.93 36.16
CA TYR A 503 2.43 56.00 35.19
C TYR A 503 2.79 56.74 33.90
N ASP A 504 3.56 57.81 33.98
CA ASP A 504 3.97 58.56 32.79
C ASP A 504 5.11 57.83 32.02
N LEU A 505 5.92 57.00 32.69
CA LEU A 505 7.01 56.18 32.10
C LEU A 505 6.55 54.84 31.50
N ILE A 506 5.84 54.01 32.28
CA ILE A 506 5.51 52.62 31.93
C ILE A 506 4.43 52.57 30.85
N SER A 507 4.47 51.60 29.94
CA SER A 507 3.47 51.42 28.88
C SER A 507 2.86 50.02 28.90
N ASP A 508 1.67 49.89 28.32
CA ASP A 508 0.99 48.60 28.12
C ASP A 508 1.93 47.64 27.37
N GLY A 509 2.05 46.39 27.84
CA GLY A 509 3.05 45.43 27.33
C GLY A 509 4.44 45.48 28.00
N THR A 510 4.75 46.50 28.83
CA THR A 510 6.07 46.61 29.47
C THR A 510 6.29 45.46 30.47
N PRO A 511 7.46 44.81 30.49
CA PRO A 511 7.73 43.72 31.44
C PRO A 511 7.81 44.23 32.88
N VAL A 512 7.35 43.40 33.81
CA VAL A 512 7.39 43.64 35.26
C VAL A 512 8.03 42.43 35.94
N VAL A 513 9.20 42.63 36.53
CA VAL A 513 10.00 41.57 37.17
C VAL A 513 9.87 41.67 38.69
N CYS A 514 9.16 40.73 39.32
CA CYS A 514 9.06 40.62 40.78
C CYS A 514 10.07 39.58 41.29
N HIS A 515 10.97 39.95 42.21
CA HIS A 515 12.07 39.10 42.72
C HIS A 515 12.33 39.29 44.24
N TYR A 516 13.08 38.38 44.85
CA TYR A 516 13.46 38.37 46.28
C TYR A 516 14.99 38.48 46.46
#